data_AF-A0A1V4ZNZ5-F1
#
_entry.id   AF-A0A1V4ZNZ5-F1
#
_cell.length_a   1.000
_cell.length_b   1.000
_cell.length_c   1.000
_cell.angle_alpha   90.00
_cell.angle_beta   90.00
_cell.angle_gamma   90.00
#
_symmetry.space_group_name_H-M   'P 1'
#
loop_
_entity.id
_entity.type
_entity.pdbx_description
1 polymer ?
#
loop_
_entity_poly.entity_id
_entity_poly.type
_entity_poly.pdbx_seq_one_letter_code
_entity_poly.pdbx_strand_id
1 'polypeptide(L)' 'MYPIIGSKKMENGIVVFWLEGNDKKWDSFNYEELIDMKINAMDLLDRPDSYHVDPKAHKMVVKK' A
#
# COMPACT_ATOMS: atom_id res chain seq x y z
N MET A 1 -5.39 9.66 4.20
CA MET A 1 -4.57 9.08 3.12
C MET A 1 -3.14 9.51 3.33
N TYR A 2 -2.22 8.57 3.35
CA TYR A 2 -0.79 8.81 3.56
C TYR A 2 0.01 8.27 2.38
N PRO A 3 1.09 8.96 1.95
CA PRO A 3 1.94 8.46 0.89
C PRO A 3 2.66 7.20 1.39
N ILE A 4 2.64 6.15 0.57
CA ILE A 4 3.35 4.93 0.88
C ILE A 4 4.83 5.19 0.63
N ILE A 5 5.66 4.98 1.66
CA ILE A 5 7.11 5.21 1.60
C ILE A 5 7.89 3.93 1.29
N GLY A 6 7.21 2.79 1.29
CA GLY A 6 7.81 1.50 0.98
C GLY A 6 6.77 0.40 0.96
N SER A 7 7.09 -0.67 0.26
CA SER A 7 6.26 -1.86 0.19
C SER A 7 7.15 -3.10 0.24
N LYS A 8 6.59 -4.23 0.65
CA LYS A 8 7.30 -5.50 0.77
C LYS A 8 6.36 -6.65 0.42
N LYS A 9 6.83 -7.53 -0.47
CA LYS A 9 6.11 -8.75 -0.82
C LYS A 9 6.11 -9.73 0.35
N MET A 10 4.96 -10.33 0.61
CA MET A 10 4.77 -11.46 1.52
C MET A 10 4.16 -12.64 0.76
N GLU A 11 4.12 -13.81 1.40
CA GLU A 11 3.64 -15.06 0.82
C GLU A 11 2.20 -14.92 0.29
N ASN A 12 1.34 -14.23 1.04
CA ASN A 12 -0.09 -14.07 0.73
C ASN A 12 -0.51 -12.64 0.34
N GLY A 13 0.45 -11.72 0.10
CA GLY A 13 0.11 -10.33 -0.19
C GLY A 13 1.29 -9.37 -0.22
N ILE A 14 1.01 -8.09 0.03
CA ILE A 14 1.97 -7.00 0.10
C ILE A 14 1.75 -6.21 1.38
N VAL A 15 2.83 -5.96 2.11
CA VAL A 15 2.85 -4.98 3.20
C VAL A 15 3.26 -3.64 2.66
N VAL A 16 2.57 -2.59 3.07
CA VAL A 16 2.91 -1.21 2.75
C VAL A 16 3.27 -0.46 4.03
N PHE A 17 4.16 0.52 3.91
CA PHE A 17 4.64 1.33 5.01
C PHE A 17 4.36 2.80 4.71
N TRP A 18 3.87 3.55 5.69
CA TRP A 18 3.70 5.00 5.59
C TRP A 18 4.15 5.69 6.89
N LEU A 19 4.30 7.01 6.82
CA LEU A 19 4.57 7.84 7.97
C LEU A 19 3.30 8.58 8.36
N GLU A 20 2.87 8.41 9.61
CA GLU A 20 1.84 9.23 10.24
C GLU A 20 2.54 10.14 11.26
N GLY A 21 2.91 11.36 10.81
CA GLY A 21 3.81 12.22 11.59
C GLY A 21 5.21 11.63 11.67
N ASN A 22 5.69 11.31 12.88
CA ASN A 22 6.98 10.64 13.13
C ASN A 22 6.85 9.13 13.31
N ASP A 23 5.62 8.60 13.35
CA ASP A 23 5.38 7.18 13.55
C ASP A 23 5.32 6.44 12.23
N LYS A 24 6.18 5.44 12.09
CA LYS A 24 6.13 4.50 10.96
C LYS A 24 5.02 3.51 11.21
N LYS A 25 4.01 3.52 10.34
CA LYS A 25 2.90 2.58 10.34
C LYS A 25 3.04 1.64 9.15
N TRP A 26 2.34 0.52 9.26
CA TRP A 26 2.32 -0.51 8.24
C TRP A 26 0.95 -1.16 8.17
N ASP A 27 0.63 -1.70 7.00
CA ASP A 27 -0.62 -2.40 6.72
C ASP A 27 -0.35 -3.48 5.69
N SER A 28 -1.14 -4.54 5.72
CA SER A 28 -0.99 -5.68 4.84
C SER A 28 -2.23 -5.85 3.99
N PHE A 29 -2.01 -5.93 2.67
CA PHE A 29 -3.05 -6.19 1.69
C PHE A 29 -2.81 -7.56 1.07
N ASN A 30 -3.85 -8.38 1.01
CA ASN A 30 -3.77 -9.64 0.28
C ASN A 30 -3.96 -9.41 -1.23
N TYR A 31 -3.62 -10.40 -2.06
CA TYR A 31 -3.72 -10.24 -3.52
C TYR A 31 -5.16 -10.05 -3.99
N GLU A 32 -6.15 -10.64 -3.31
CA GLU A 32 -7.57 -10.49 -3.67
C GLU A 32 -8.05 -9.05 -3.48
N GLU A 33 -7.67 -8.42 -2.37
CA GLU A 33 -7.93 -7.01 -2.07
C GLU A 33 -7.27 -6.09 -3.12
N LEU A 34 -6.02 -6.38 -3.47
CA LEU A 34 -5.32 -5.62 -4.52
C LEU A 34 -6.05 -5.72 -5.86
N ILE A 35 -6.52 -6.91 -6.23
CA ILE A 35 -7.26 -7.16 -7.47
C ILE A 35 -8.60 -6.42 -7.46
N ASP A 36 -9.36 -6.49 -6.35
CA ASP A 36 -10.63 -5.80 -6.19
C ASP A 36 -10.47 -4.27 -6.31
N MET A 37 -9.41 -3.73 -5.69
CA MET A 37 -9.05 -2.31 -5.78
C MET A 37 -8.40 -1.92 -7.12
N LYS A 38 -8.15 -2.87 -8.02
CA LYS A 38 -7.42 -2.67 -9.28
C LYS A 38 -6.02 -2.08 -9.08
N ILE A 39 -5.37 -2.43 -7.98
CA ILE A 39 -3.99 -2.06 -7.65
C ILE A 39 -3.05 -3.11 -8.23
N ASN A 40 -2.06 -2.66 -8.98
CA ASN A 40 -1.03 -3.54 -9.49
C ASN A 40 0.02 -3.81 -8.40
N ALA A 41 0.04 -5.05 -7.91
CA ALA A 41 0.99 -5.53 -6.91
C ALA A 41 2.45 -5.30 -7.32
N MET A 42 2.78 -5.48 -8.60
CA MET A 42 4.13 -5.31 -9.12
C MET A 42 4.53 -3.83 -9.14
N ASP A 43 3.62 -2.95 -9.56
CA ASP A 43 3.85 -1.50 -9.59
C ASP A 43 3.95 -0.94 -8.15
N LEU A 44 3.13 -1.43 -7.22
CA LEU A 44 3.23 -1.10 -5.80
C LEU A 44 4.58 -1.50 -5.20
N LEU A 45 5.19 -2.61 -5.66
CA LEU A 45 6.52 -3.06 -5.23
C LEU A 45 7.66 -2.25 -5.86
N ASP A 46 7.53 -1.88 -7.14
CA ASP A 46 8.54 -1.11 -7.87
C ASP A 46 8.52 0.38 -7.50
N ARG A 47 7.31 0.93 -7.32
CA ARG A 47 7.04 2.36 -7.10
C ARG A 47 6.01 2.60 -5.98
N PRO A 48 6.34 2.22 -4.73
CA PRO A 48 5.43 2.43 -3.59
C PRO A 48 5.02 3.90 -3.42
N ASP A 49 5.88 4.85 -3.76
CA ASP A 49 5.63 6.30 -3.68
C ASP A 49 4.54 6.82 -4.63
N SER A 50 4.20 6.02 -5.66
CA SER A 50 3.10 6.29 -6.58
C SER A 50 1.73 5.95 -5.99
N TYR A 51 1.67 5.48 -4.74
CA TYR A 51 0.44 5.07 -4.07
C TYR A 51 0.23 5.82 -2.75
N HIS A 52 -1.04 6.00 -2.40
CA HIS A 52 -1.46 6.41 -1.06
C HIS A 52 -2.28 5.31 -0.41
N VAL A 53 -2.08 5.13 0.89
CA VAL A 53 -2.87 4.23 1.72
C VAL A 53 -3.88 5.03 2.55
N ASP A 54 -5.10 4.53 2.62
CA ASP A 54 -6.14 4.96 3.53
C ASP A 54 -6.33 3.90 4.61
N PRO A 55 -5.61 3.99 5.74
CA PRO A 55 -5.71 3.01 6.82
C PRO A 55 -7.07 3.02 7.52
N LYS A 56 -7.89 4.07 7.36
CA LYS A 56 -9.24 4.11 7.95
C LYS A 56 -10.24 3.30 7.14
N ALA A 57 -10.07 3.27 5.82
CA ALA A 57 -10.92 2.54 4.91
C ALA A 57 -10.33 1.19 4.48
N HIS A 58 -9.10 0.86 4.92
CA HIS A 58 -8.30 -0.26 4.43
C HIS A 58 -8.24 -0.28 2.90
N LYS A 59 -7.83 0.86 2.30
CA LYS A 59 -7.80 1.04 0.85
C LYS A 59 -6.50 1.65 0.37
N MET A 60 -6.18 1.42 -0.90
CA MET A 60 -5.10 2.11 -1.60
C MET A 60 -5.61 2.83 -2.83
N VAL A 61 -4.99 3.97 -3.12
CA VAL A 61 -5.28 4.79 -4.30
C VAL A 61 -3.99 5.17 -5.00
N VAL A 62 -4.01 5.14 -6.33
CA VAL A 62 -2.89 5.61 -7.14
C VAL A 62 -2.82 7.13 -7.05
N LYS A 63 -1.63 7.66 -6.77
CA LYS A 63 -1.31 9.08 -6.90
C LYS A 63 -1.31 9.42 -8.39
N LYS A 64 -2.36 10.07 -8.86
CA LYS A 64 -2.46 10.56 -10.23
C LYS A 64 -1.48 11.70 -10.50
#